data_AF-A0A7V3YD18-F1
#
_entry.id   AF-A0A7V3YD18-F1
#
_cell.length_a   1.000
_cell.length_b   1.000
_cell.length_c   1.000
_cell.angle_alpha   90.00
_cell.angle_beta   90.00
_cell.angle_gamma   90.00
#
_symmetry.space_group_name_H-M   'P 1'
#
loop_
_entity.id
_entity.type
_entity.pdbx_description
1 polymer ?
#
loop_
_entity_poly.entity_id
_entity_poly.type
_entity_poly.pdbx_seq_one_letter_code
_entity_poly.pdbx_strand_id
1 'polypeptide(L)'
;MPQEVKKTEEEEKSKIEELITRLARTVQTFRVYLEAHPLSQEAVESLFSILSELFSQQDEITLGIIGNEFAYGKEPLYELSEKRRDFIEYLKSLEITKIRFARGVYRDELKHFCKILAHPPQALKEKEATQNLFQSFGIRHITIGELEFLHEDRISQAGIERLRDIVLKNYKGNLRLVTQTFQKLKTHRHLDVETARHIVEALIENLLKNKNLLLMLTSMKGRDETEFEHVIHVAIFTLLQAEMFGLERKYLTEMGIAALLSNVGKLTVPDEAFAKNPLISEKRSVSDEEKQLQQDLMGAKLLLDTEGVNLLSAIVAFEHSIPYDMSGIPRKLYGKELNLASMMIAISEYYDYLRRQSWYYEEGGPERAYEKMMSLSGKLFHPDLLKNFFTVVGIYPPGTLVELDTKEIALVIQSSLFDIRRPQVEILYDSKGERCKEPLIVNLTEKDRRGQYKRTIVRSISPLDEKLYSEDFWEE
;
A
#
# COMPACT_ATOMS: atom_id res chain seq x y z
N MET A 1 -15.69 -35.37 2.23
CA MET A 1 -14.49 -35.29 1.38
C MET A 1 -13.80 -33.91 1.26
N PRO A 2 -14.40 -32.73 1.57
CA PRO A 2 -13.66 -31.46 1.53
C PRO A 2 -12.84 -31.11 2.79
N GLN A 3 -12.96 -31.87 3.88
CA GLN A 3 -12.27 -31.60 5.15
C GLN A 3 -10.85 -32.20 5.22
N GLU A 4 -10.57 -33.30 4.52
CA GLU A 4 -9.23 -33.94 4.52
C GLU A 4 -8.22 -33.19 3.64
N VAL A 5 -8.67 -32.62 2.51
CA VAL A 5 -7.80 -31.85 1.60
C VAL A 5 -7.30 -30.56 2.24
N LYS A 6 -8.19 -29.80 2.90
CA LYS A 6 -7.81 -28.57 3.64
C LYS A 6 -6.82 -28.83 4.77
N LYS A 7 -6.96 -29.97 5.46
CA LYS A 7 -6.07 -30.35 6.57
C LYS A 7 -4.66 -30.71 6.09
N THR A 8 -4.55 -31.23 4.87
CA THR A 8 -3.26 -31.61 4.26
C THR A 8 -2.50 -30.38 3.76
N GLU A 9 -3.21 -29.39 3.19
CA GLU A 9 -2.62 -28.11 2.74
C GLU A 9 -2.13 -27.23 3.90
N GLU A 10 -2.88 -27.16 5.01
CA GLU A 10 -2.43 -26.46 6.23
C GLU A 10 -1.19 -27.11 6.87
N GLU A 11 -1.12 -28.44 6.85
CA GLU A 11 0.02 -29.18 7.41
C GLU A 11 1.30 -29.00 6.55
N GLU A 12 1.15 -28.97 5.23
CA GLU A 12 2.24 -28.70 4.29
C GLU A 12 2.78 -27.27 4.45
N LYS A 13 1.90 -26.28 4.53
CA LYS A 13 2.26 -24.89 4.78
C LYS A 13 3.05 -24.73 6.08
N SER A 14 2.59 -25.35 7.16
CA SER A 14 3.29 -25.33 8.45
C SER A 14 4.71 -25.90 8.34
N LYS A 15 4.91 -26.98 7.56
CA LYS A 15 6.23 -27.58 7.33
C LYS A 15 7.15 -26.68 6.51
N ILE A 16 6.61 -25.91 5.57
CA ILE A 16 7.37 -24.91 4.80
C ILE A 16 7.79 -23.71 5.66
N GLU A 17 6.89 -23.22 6.51
CA GLU A 17 7.25 -22.16 7.46
C GLU A 17 8.35 -22.61 8.44
N GLU A 18 8.28 -23.88 8.85
CA GLU A 18 9.31 -24.52 9.65
C GLU A 18 10.62 -24.69 8.87
N LEU A 19 10.57 -25.07 7.59
CA LEU A 19 11.74 -25.13 6.70
C LEU A 19 12.48 -23.78 6.64
N ILE A 20 11.76 -22.70 6.36
CA ILE A 20 12.33 -21.35 6.28
C ILE A 20 12.91 -20.92 7.64
N THR A 21 12.22 -21.22 8.73
CA THR A 21 12.70 -20.95 10.09
C THR A 21 13.99 -21.70 10.40
N ARG A 22 14.05 -23.00 10.07
CA ARG A 22 15.24 -23.83 10.27
C ARG A 22 16.39 -23.39 9.36
N LEU A 23 16.10 -22.96 8.13
CA LEU A 23 17.10 -22.40 7.20
C LEU A 23 17.71 -21.11 7.76
N ALA A 24 16.87 -20.15 8.18
CA ALA A 24 17.32 -18.89 8.79
C ALA A 24 18.20 -19.12 10.02
N ARG A 25 17.77 -20.02 10.91
CA ARG A 25 18.54 -20.43 12.10
C ARG A 25 19.87 -21.07 11.73
N THR A 26 19.89 -21.93 10.71
CA THR A 26 21.12 -22.61 10.28
C THR A 26 22.12 -21.59 9.72
N VAL A 27 21.68 -20.69 8.83
CA VAL A 27 22.52 -19.61 8.31
C VAL A 27 23.07 -18.75 9.45
N GLN A 28 22.24 -18.36 10.41
CA GLN A 28 22.69 -17.57 11.56
C GLN A 28 23.69 -18.33 12.45
N THR A 29 23.50 -19.64 12.63
CA THR A 29 24.43 -20.49 13.40
C THR A 29 25.80 -20.55 12.74
N PHE A 30 25.85 -20.69 11.41
CA PHE A 30 27.10 -20.71 10.65
C PHE A 30 27.83 -19.36 10.64
N ARG A 31 27.16 -18.23 10.90
CA ARG A 31 27.82 -16.93 11.10
C ARG A 31 28.59 -16.84 12.42
N VAL A 32 28.25 -17.68 13.40
CA VAL A 32 28.82 -17.65 14.76
C VAL A 32 29.80 -18.80 14.97
N TYR A 33 29.48 -19.99 14.47
CA TYR A 33 30.24 -21.21 14.71
C TYR A 33 30.83 -21.80 13.43
N LEU A 34 31.99 -22.43 13.56
CA LEU A 34 32.61 -23.17 12.46
C LEU A 34 31.78 -24.40 12.08
N GLU A 35 32.01 -24.88 10.86
CA GLU A 35 31.31 -26.03 10.26
C GLU A 35 31.41 -27.31 11.11
N ALA A 36 32.55 -27.53 11.78
CA ALA A 36 32.77 -28.70 12.62
C ALA A 36 32.11 -28.62 14.01
N HIS A 37 31.50 -27.48 14.35
CA HIS A 37 30.89 -27.29 15.67
C HIS A 37 29.61 -28.14 15.82
N PRO A 38 29.37 -28.79 16.97
CA PRO A 38 28.17 -29.63 17.18
C PRO A 38 26.85 -28.93 16.88
N LEU A 39 26.71 -27.64 17.27
CA LEU A 39 25.50 -26.86 16.99
C LEU A 39 25.29 -26.60 15.48
N SER A 40 26.36 -26.47 14.71
CA SER A 40 26.27 -26.32 13.24
C SER A 40 25.82 -27.63 12.60
N GLN A 41 26.33 -28.77 13.08
CA GLN A 41 25.93 -30.10 12.62
C GLN A 41 24.46 -30.39 12.98
N GLU A 42 24.03 -30.07 14.19
CA GLU A 42 22.65 -30.23 14.65
C GLU A 42 21.68 -29.35 13.86
N ALA A 43 22.05 -28.10 13.55
CA ALA A 43 21.24 -27.21 12.73
C ALA A 43 21.04 -27.74 11.31
N VAL A 44 22.12 -28.25 10.68
CA VAL A 44 22.04 -28.91 9.37
C VAL A 44 21.18 -30.16 9.42
N GLU A 45 21.30 -30.98 10.46
CA GLU A 45 20.49 -32.20 10.60
C GLU A 45 19.00 -31.86 10.76
N SER A 46 18.69 -30.86 11.57
CA SER A 46 17.33 -30.33 11.73
C SER A 46 16.77 -29.81 10.40
N LEU A 47 17.56 -29.08 9.62
CA LEU A 47 17.16 -28.58 8.29
C LEU A 47 16.97 -29.74 7.29
N PHE A 48 17.85 -30.74 7.32
CA PHE A 48 17.78 -31.91 6.46
C PHE A 48 16.55 -32.78 6.76
N SER A 49 16.18 -32.95 8.04
CA SER A 49 15.00 -33.72 8.45
C SER A 49 13.72 -33.14 7.85
N ILE A 50 13.49 -31.82 7.99
CA ILE A 50 12.27 -31.19 7.47
C ILE A 50 12.23 -31.22 5.93
N LEU A 51 13.37 -31.05 5.26
CA LEU A 51 13.45 -31.20 3.80
C LEU A 51 13.15 -32.63 3.37
N SER A 52 13.66 -33.63 4.08
CA SER A 52 13.41 -35.04 3.78
C SER A 52 11.94 -35.41 3.95
N GLU A 53 11.28 -34.86 4.97
CA GLU A 53 9.84 -35.02 5.19
C GLU A 53 9.03 -34.37 4.07
N LEU A 54 9.37 -33.14 3.65
CA LEU A 54 8.71 -32.45 2.54
C LEU A 54 8.92 -33.20 1.20
N PHE A 55 10.11 -33.76 0.97
CA PHE A 55 10.39 -34.58 -0.23
C PHE A 55 9.71 -35.96 -0.24
N SER A 56 9.04 -36.36 0.83
CA SER A 56 8.20 -37.57 0.81
C SER A 56 6.94 -37.38 -0.02
N GLN A 57 6.53 -36.13 -0.24
CA GLN A 57 5.30 -35.75 -0.94
C GLN A 57 5.56 -34.97 -2.24
N GLN A 58 6.77 -34.43 -2.43
CA GLN A 58 7.13 -33.59 -3.59
C GLN A 58 8.54 -33.87 -4.08
N ASP A 59 8.81 -33.60 -5.35
CA ASP A 59 10.15 -33.75 -5.94
C ASP A 59 10.95 -32.44 -5.94
N GLU A 60 10.31 -31.29 -5.69
CA GLU A 60 10.95 -29.99 -5.66
C GLU A 60 10.22 -29.04 -4.69
N ILE A 61 10.98 -28.23 -3.96
CA ILE A 61 10.49 -27.20 -3.06
C ILE A 61 11.09 -25.86 -3.50
N THR A 62 10.25 -24.92 -3.92
CA THR A 62 10.68 -23.58 -4.32
C THR A 62 10.15 -22.54 -3.35
N LEU A 63 11.06 -21.80 -2.73
CA LEU A 63 10.81 -20.64 -1.88
C LEU A 63 11.05 -19.37 -2.68
N GLY A 64 10.05 -18.50 -2.75
CA GLY A 64 10.14 -17.18 -3.36
C GLY A 64 10.19 -16.08 -2.30
N ILE A 65 10.73 -14.93 -2.68
CA ILE A 65 10.63 -13.67 -1.94
C ILE A 65 10.01 -12.66 -2.90
N ILE A 66 8.82 -12.18 -2.55
CA ILE A 66 8.08 -11.19 -3.34
C ILE A 66 7.87 -9.96 -2.46
N GLY A 67 8.44 -8.82 -2.86
CA GLY A 67 8.44 -7.63 -2.00
C GLY A 67 9.21 -7.90 -0.71
N ASN A 68 8.50 -7.97 0.43
CA ASN A 68 9.04 -8.28 1.75
C ASN A 68 8.42 -9.56 2.35
N GLU A 69 7.89 -10.43 1.50
CA GLU A 69 7.17 -11.63 1.90
C GLU A 69 7.86 -12.89 1.38
N PHE A 70 8.02 -13.90 2.24
CA PHE A 70 8.26 -15.26 1.77
C PHE A 70 7.01 -15.80 1.10
N ALA A 71 7.19 -16.54 0.01
CA ALA A 71 6.13 -17.21 -0.72
C ALA A 71 6.53 -18.65 -1.01
N TYR A 72 5.56 -19.55 -0.98
CA TYR A 72 5.72 -20.93 -1.39
C TYR A 72 4.58 -21.33 -2.33
N GLY A 73 4.92 -21.86 -3.50
CA GLY A 73 3.95 -22.03 -4.58
C GLY A 73 3.32 -20.69 -4.98
N LYS A 74 2.02 -20.54 -4.76
CA LYS A 74 1.25 -19.30 -4.99
C LYS A 74 0.83 -18.60 -3.69
N GLU A 75 1.26 -19.11 -2.54
CA GLU A 75 0.81 -18.62 -1.24
C GLU A 75 1.91 -17.81 -0.53
N PRO A 76 1.62 -16.56 -0.14
CA PRO A 76 2.48 -15.78 0.75
C PRO A 76 2.37 -16.27 2.20
N LEU A 77 3.48 -16.18 2.92
CA LEU A 77 3.65 -16.63 4.31
C LEU A 77 3.72 -15.43 5.27
N TYR A 78 2.65 -14.62 5.32
CA TYR A 78 2.62 -13.31 6.00
C TYR A 78 3.12 -13.32 7.45
N GLU A 79 2.61 -14.22 8.29
CA GLU A 79 2.99 -14.27 9.71
C GLU A 79 4.48 -14.64 9.89
N LEU A 80 4.99 -15.51 9.03
CA LEU A 80 6.39 -15.89 9.03
C LEU A 80 7.26 -14.74 8.54
N SER A 81 6.86 -14.06 7.46
CA SER A 81 7.59 -12.92 6.90
C SER A 81 7.73 -11.79 7.91
N GLU A 82 6.70 -11.52 8.70
CA GLU A 82 6.76 -10.54 9.79
C GLU A 82 7.81 -10.96 10.84
N LYS A 83 7.79 -12.23 11.27
CA LYS A 83 8.74 -12.79 12.26
C LYS A 83 10.17 -12.96 11.73
N ARG A 84 10.37 -12.94 10.40
CA ARG A 84 11.64 -13.23 9.72
C ARG A 84 12.05 -12.12 8.75
N ARG A 85 11.57 -10.89 8.95
CA ARG A 85 11.88 -9.74 8.10
C ARG A 85 13.38 -9.54 7.90
N ASP A 86 14.16 -9.65 8.98
CA ASP A 86 15.63 -9.53 8.92
C ASP A 86 16.27 -10.56 7.97
N PHE A 87 15.71 -11.77 7.90
CA PHE A 87 16.22 -12.80 7.01
C PHE A 87 15.81 -12.56 5.55
N ILE A 88 14.63 -11.98 5.32
CA ILE A 88 14.18 -11.54 4.00
C ILE A 88 15.07 -10.41 3.47
N GLU A 89 15.30 -9.39 4.28
CA GLU A 89 16.20 -8.28 3.94
C GLU A 89 17.63 -8.77 3.67
N TYR A 90 18.10 -9.73 4.47
CA TYR A 90 19.39 -10.37 4.28
C TYR A 90 19.48 -11.09 2.93
N LEU A 91 18.54 -11.97 2.59
CA LEU A 91 18.54 -12.67 1.30
C LEU A 91 18.44 -11.69 0.12
N LYS A 92 17.63 -10.63 0.24
CA LYS A 92 17.53 -9.57 -0.76
C LYS A 92 18.84 -8.78 -0.93
N SER A 93 19.59 -8.54 0.14
CA SER A 93 20.92 -7.91 0.05
C SER A 93 21.95 -8.75 -0.72
N LEU A 94 21.68 -10.05 -0.83
CA LEU A 94 22.43 -11.01 -1.64
C LEU A 94 21.83 -11.22 -3.03
N GLU A 95 20.81 -10.44 -3.41
CA GLU A 95 20.06 -10.55 -4.67
C GLU A 95 19.37 -11.92 -4.85
N ILE A 96 19.13 -12.63 -3.74
CA ILE A 96 18.43 -13.92 -3.73
C ILE A 96 16.95 -13.64 -3.51
N THR A 97 16.15 -13.80 -4.55
CA THR A 97 14.68 -13.72 -4.46
C THR A 97 13.99 -15.07 -4.68
N LYS A 98 14.76 -16.12 -5.02
CA LYS A 98 14.28 -17.49 -5.15
C LYS A 98 15.33 -18.48 -4.65
N ILE A 99 14.90 -19.45 -3.86
CA ILE A 99 15.69 -20.62 -3.44
C ILE A 99 14.90 -21.87 -3.79
N ARG A 100 15.51 -22.77 -4.54
CA ARG A 100 14.89 -24.03 -4.97
C ARG A 100 15.72 -25.20 -4.49
N PHE A 101 15.06 -26.16 -3.87
CA PHE A 101 15.61 -27.44 -3.41
C PHE A 101 14.96 -28.55 -4.25
N ALA A 102 15.77 -29.31 -4.98
CA ALA A 102 15.33 -30.50 -5.70
C ALA A 102 15.54 -31.75 -4.83
N ARG A 103 14.72 -32.77 -5.03
CA ARG A 103 14.89 -34.06 -4.37
C ARG A 103 16.27 -34.63 -4.65
N GLY A 104 16.92 -35.17 -3.62
CA GLY A 104 18.31 -35.62 -3.69
C GLY A 104 19.32 -34.63 -3.11
N VAL A 105 18.88 -33.53 -2.49
CA VAL A 105 19.74 -32.73 -1.61
C VAL A 105 20.31 -33.61 -0.49
N TYR A 106 21.64 -33.59 -0.30
CA TYR A 106 22.32 -34.31 0.78
C TYR A 106 22.77 -33.36 1.91
N ARG A 107 23.11 -33.92 3.07
CA ARG A 107 23.57 -33.15 4.25
C ARG A 107 24.76 -32.23 3.94
N ASP A 108 25.77 -32.76 3.24
CA ASP A 108 26.95 -31.98 2.89
C ASP A 108 26.64 -30.82 1.93
N GLU A 109 25.66 -31.01 1.06
CA GLU A 109 25.18 -29.98 0.15
C GLU A 109 24.46 -28.85 0.89
N LEU A 110 23.56 -29.16 1.84
CA LEU A 110 22.94 -28.14 2.70
C LEU A 110 23.96 -27.40 3.55
N LYS A 111 24.93 -28.13 4.10
CA LYS A 111 26.01 -27.57 4.90
C LYS A 111 26.83 -26.55 4.10
N HIS A 112 27.26 -26.89 2.88
CA HIS A 112 27.98 -25.97 2.02
C HIS A 112 27.11 -24.78 1.60
N PHE A 113 25.83 -25.02 1.28
CA PHE A 113 24.90 -23.95 0.93
C PHE A 113 24.70 -22.95 2.07
N CYS A 114 24.41 -23.41 3.29
CA CYS A 114 24.23 -22.53 4.45
C CYS A 114 25.53 -21.79 4.81
N LYS A 115 26.69 -22.41 4.62
CA LYS A 115 28.00 -21.76 4.80
C LYS A 115 28.23 -20.64 3.80
N ILE A 116 27.93 -20.87 2.53
CA ILE A 116 28.01 -19.85 1.47
C ILE A 116 27.05 -18.70 1.76
N LEU A 117 25.82 -19.01 2.17
CA LEU A 117 24.87 -17.96 2.56
C LEU A 117 25.39 -17.15 3.75
N ALA A 118 25.88 -17.80 4.81
CA ALA A 118 26.40 -17.14 6.01
C ALA A 118 27.62 -16.23 5.73
N HIS A 119 28.45 -16.62 4.77
CA HIS A 119 29.67 -15.91 4.37
C HIS A 119 29.73 -15.76 2.85
N PRO A 120 28.92 -14.85 2.28
CA PRO A 120 28.70 -14.76 0.84
C PRO A 120 29.96 -14.29 0.12
N PRO A 121 30.53 -15.09 -0.80
CA PRO A 121 31.62 -14.65 -1.65
C PRO A 121 31.12 -13.64 -2.68
N GLN A 122 32.01 -12.79 -3.19
CA GLN A 122 31.64 -11.77 -4.22
C GLN A 122 30.98 -12.40 -5.46
N ALA A 123 31.37 -13.63 -5.81
CA ALA A 123 30.81 -14.40 -6.91
C ALA A 123 29.30 -14.71 -6.79
N LEU A 124 28.69 -14.56 -5.61
CA LEU A 124 27.27 -14.88 -5.40
C LEU A 124 26.30 -13.91 -6.11
N LYS A 125 26.79 -12.72 -6.49
CA LYS A 125 26.00 -11.66 -7.16
C LYS A 125 25.97 -11.78 -8.69
N GLU A 126 26.74 -12.70 -9.28
CA GLU A 126 26.81 -12.89 -10.72
C GLU A 126 26.29 -14.29 -11.08
N LYS A 127 25.25 -14.38 -11.92
CA LYS A 127 24.53 -15.64 -12.20
C LYS A 127 25.44 -16.78 -12.66
N GLU A 128 26.36 -16.51 -13.60
CA GLU A 128 27.31 -17.51 -14.10
C GLU A 128 28.36 -17.90 -13.05
N ALA A 129 28.81 -16.94 -12.23
CA ALA A 129 29.78 -17.18 -11.18
C ALA A 129 29.19 -17.98 -10.01
N THR A 130 27.92 -17.74 -9.67
CA THR A 130 27.16 -18.50 -8.67
C THR A 130 26.98 -19.97 -9.05
N GLN A 131 26.68 -20.25 -10.32
CA GLN A 131 26.53 -21.63 -10.78
C GLN A 131 27.86 -22.39 -10.74
N ASN A 132 28.95 -21.76 -11.15
CA ASN A 132 30.30 -22.33 -11.06
C ASN A 132 30.75 -22.54 -9.61
N LEU A 133 30.44 -21.57 -8.73
CA LEU A 133 30.68 -21.68 -7.29
C LEU A 133 29.95 -22.88 -6.71
N PHE A 134 28.65 -23.02 -6.97
CA PHE A 134 27.83 -24.12 -6.42
C PHE A 134 28.35 -25.48 -6.88
N GLN A 135 28.70 -25.61 -8.16
CA GLN A 135 29.32 -26.84 -8.68
C GLN A 135 30.65 -27.17 -8.00
N SER A 136 31.51 -26.16 -7.74
CA SER A 136 32.81 -26.37 -7.08
C SER A 136 32.68 -26.86 -5.62
N PHE A 137 31.58 -26.52 -4.94
CA PHE A 137 31.24 -26.99 -3.59
C PHE A 137 30.34 -28.23 -3.57
N GLY A 138 30.06 -28.83 -4.73
CA GLY A 138 29.23 -30.02 -4.85
C GLY A 138 27.72 -29.78 -4.63
N ILE A 139 27.26 -28.53 -4.72
CA ILE A 139 25.86 -28.14 -4.66
C ILE A 139 25.26 -28.32 -6.06
N ARG A 140 24.35 -29.28 -6.21
CA ARG A 140 23.76 -29.73 -7.49
C ARG A 140 22.24 -29.66 -7.53
N HIS A 141 21.61 -29.80 -6.37
CA HIS A 141 20.17 -29.86 -6.15
C HIS A 141 19.63 -28.60 -5.45
N ILE A 142 20.49 -27.66 -5.05
CA ILE A 142 20.07 -26.35 -4.56
C ILE A 142 20.42 -25.29 -5.60
N THR A 143 19.45 -24.48 -5.99
CA THR A 143 19.65 -23.35 -6.91
C THR A 143 19.08 -22.07 -6.30
N ILE A 144 19.82 -20.98 -6.44
CA ILE A 144 19.38 -19.63 -6.08
C ILE A 144 19.29 -18.78 -7.34
N GLY A 145 18.44 -17.76 -7.31
CA GLY A 145 18.38 -16.79 -8.41
C GLY A 145 17.31 -15.75 -8.23
N GLU A 146 17.08 -15.02 -9.30
CA GLU A 146 15.93 -14.15 -9.44
C GLU A 146 14.69 -14.97 -9.84
N LEU A 147 13.50 -14.50 -9.47
CA LEU A 147 12.25 -15.00 -10.02
C LEU A 147 12.20 -14.72 -11.53
N GLU A 148 12.75 -15.64 -12.33
CA GLU A 148 12.56 -15.65 -13.78
C GLU A 148 11.16 -16.18 -14.07
N PHE A 149 10.27 -15.30 -14.54
CA PHE A 149 9.02 -15.70 -15.17
C PHE A 149 9.37 -16.42 -16.48
N LEU A 150 9.35 -17.74 -16.44
CA LEU A 150 9.64 -18.57 -17.62
C LEU A 150 8.48 -18.44 -18.61
N HIS A 151 8.80 -17.97 -19.82
CA HIS A 151 7.93 -18.09 -20.97
C HIS A 151 7.90 -19.53 -21.50
N GLU A 152 6.72 -19.86 -22.05
CA GLU A 152 6.37 -21.00 -22.91
C GLU A 152 6.38 -22.41 -22.30
N ASP A 153 5.18 -22.91 -21.96
CA ASP A 153 4.53 -23.85 -22.88
C ASP A 153 3.02 -23.97 -22.59
N ARG A 154 2.27 -24.16 -23.69
CA ARG A 154 0.81 -24.35 -23.84
C ARG A 154 0.00 -24.67 -22.56
N ILE A 155 -0.78 -23.71 -22.07
CA ILE A 155 -1.87 -23.98 -21.11
C ILE A 155 -3.16 -23.32 -21.60
N SER A 156 -4.22 -24.13 -21.64
CA SER A 156 -5.55 -23.79 -22.16
C SER A 156 -6.22 -22.66 -21.39
N GLN A 157 -7.23 -22.03 -22.02
CA GLN A 157 -8.02 -20.90 -21.47
C GLN A 157 -8.48 -21.08 -20.01
N ALA A 158 -8.73 -22.31 -19.56
CA ALA A 158 -9.15 -22.62 -18.20
C ALA A 158 -8.06 -22.44 -17.10
N GLY A 159 -6.78 -22.36 -17.49
CA GLY A 159 -5.65 -22.06 -16.59
C GLY A 159 -5.41 -20.56 -16.40
N ILE A 160 -5.75 -19.77 -17.41
CA ILE A 160 -5.68 -18.30 -17.42
C ILE A 160 -6.80 -17.71 -16.55
N GLU A 161 -8.02 -18.27 -16.63
CA GLU A 161 -9.14 -17.87 -15.75
C GLU A 161 -8.84 -18.14 -14.27
N ARG A 162 -8.19 -19.26 -13.92
CA ARG A 162 -7.89 -19.59 -12.51
C ARG A 162 -6.77 -18.75 -11.89
N LEU A 163 -5.80 -18.29 -12.68
CA LEU A 163 -4.71 -17.42 -12.21
C LEU A 163 -5.14 -15.94 -12.14
N ARG A 164 -5.95 -15.48 -13.11
CA ARG A 164 -6.72 -14.24 -12.98
C ARG A 164 -7.57 -14.27 -11.73
N ASP A 165 -8.30 -15.36 -11.48
CA ASP A 165 -9.15 -15.49 -10.30
C ASP A 165 -8.38 -15.46 -8.99
N ILE A 166 -7.10 -15.83 -8.92
CA ILE A 166 -6.31 -15.83 -7.66
C ILE A 166 -5.68 -14.46 -7.40
N VAL A 167 -5.12 -13.82 -8.43
CA VAL A 167 -4.57 -12.46 -8.34
C VAL A 167 -5.71 -11.46 -8.13
N LEU A 168 -6.80 -11.60 -8.89
CA LEU A 168 -8.03 -10.87 -8.67
C LEU A 168 -8.76 -11.35 -7.41
N LYS A 169 -8.65 -12.58 -6.86
CA LYS A 169 -9.27 -12.91 -5.55
C LYS A 169 -8.49 -12.41 -4.36
N ASN A 170 -7.17 -12.27 -4.39
CA ASN A 170 -6.45 -11.65 -3.28
C ASN A 170 -6.57 -10.12 -3.34
N TYR A 171 -6.54 -9.56 -4.56
CA TYR A 171 -6.75 -8.14 -4.78
C TYR A 171 -8.23 -7.73 -4.62
N LYS A 172 -9.18 -8.40 -5.29
CA LYS A 172 -10.63 -8.26 -5.02
C LYS A 172 -11.04 -8.84 -3.67
N GLY A 173 -10.28 -9.71 -3.01
CA GLY A 173 -10.63 -10.27 -1.69
C GLY A 173 -10.25 -9.33 -0.57
N ASN A 174 -9.07 -8.71 -0.65
CA ASN A 174 -8.70 -7.60 0.20
C ASN A 174 -9.52 -6.36 -0.14
N LEU A 175 -9.74 -6.04 -1.42
CA LEU A 175 -10.69 -4.98 -1.79
C LEU A 175 -12.12 -5.33 -1.41
N ARG A 176 -12.58 -6.58 -1.44
CA ARG A 176 -13.91 -6.98 -0.94
C ARG A 176 -13.96 -6.85 0.56
N LEU A 177 -12.95 -7.29 1.29
CA LEU A 177 -12.90 -7.16 2.75
C LEU A 177 -12.89 -5.68 3.14
N VAL A 178 -12.10 -4.87 2.45
CA VAL A 178 -11.97 -3.44 2.70
C VAL A 178 -13.19 -2.66 2.16
N THR A 179 -13.79 -3.06 1.04
CA THR A 179 -15.07 -2.53 0.52
C THR A 179 -16.24 -2.99 1.38
N GLN A 180 -16.22 -4.19 1.95
CA GLN A 180 -17.19 -4.67 2.94
C GLN A 180 -17.02 -3.93 4.25
N THR A 181 -15.78 -3.66 4.67
CA THR A 181 -15.51 -2.75 5.79
C THR A 181 -16.12 -1.39 5.45
N PHE A 182 -15.78 -0.78 4.31
CA PHE A 182 -16.34 0.48 3.86
C PHE A 182 -17.87 0.49 3.76
N GLN A 183 -18.50 -0.59 3.28
CA GLN A 183 -19.95 -0.77 3.24
C GLN A 183 -20.56 -0.93 4.64
N LYS A 184 -19.88 -1.65 5.55
CA LYS A 184 -20.25 -1.72 6.97
C LYS A 184 -20.11 -0.37 7.65
N LEU A 185 -19.09 0.43 7.30
CA LEU A 185 -18.96 1.81 7.77
C LEU A 185 -20.14 2.63 7.23
N LYS A 186 -20.47 2.52 5.93
CA LYS A 186 -21.65 3.18 5.30
C LYS A 186 -23.00 2.82 5.89
N THR A 187 -23.18 1.63 6.48
CA THR A 187 -24.44 1.27 7.15
C THR A 187 -24.72 2.10 8.40
N HIS A 188 -23.70 2.77 8.96
CA HIS A 188 -23.86 3.70 10.08
C HIS A 188 -24.31 5.06 9.55
N ARG A 189 -25.64 5.24 9.44
CA ARG A 189 -26.23 6.52 8.98
C ARG A 189 -26.18 7.63 10.02
N HIS A 190 -25.89 7.30 11.28
CA HIS A 190 -25.71 8.24 12.38
C HIS A 190 -24.29 8.10 12.92
N LEU A 191 -23.48 9.15 12.77
CA LEU A 191 -22.15 9.25 13.36
C LEU A 191 -22.30 9.73 14.80
N ASP A 192 -22.36 8.79 15.75
CA ASP A 192 -22.05 9.08 17.14
C ASP A 192 -20.54 8.89 17.41
N VAL A 193 -20.09 9.32 18.59
CA VAL A 193 -18.67 9.36 18.96
C VAL A 193 -18.04 7.96 18.98
N GLU A 194 -18.79 6.97 19.46
CA GLU A 194 -18.31 5.59 19.56
C GLU A 194 -18.23 4.93 18.19
N THR A 195 -19.21 5.19 17.33
CA THR A 195 -19.18 4.80 15.92
C THR A 195 -17.98 5.43 15.20
N ALA A 196 -17.75 6.73 15.40
CA ALA A 196 -16.58 7.42 14.82
C ALA A 196 -15.26 6.80 15.31
N ARG A 197 -15.16 6.47 16.60
CA ARG A 197 -14.00 5.78 17.18
C ARG A 197 -13.77 4.42 16.53
N HIS A 198 -14.80 3.58 16.41
CA HIS A 198 -14.70 2.27 15.77
C HIS A 198 -14.30 2.36 14.30
N ILE A 199 -14.86 3.33 13.56
CA ILE A 199 -14.47 3.60 12.18
C ILE A 199 -12.97 3.90 12.12
N VAL A 200 -12.49 4.83 12.95
CA VAL A 200 -11.09 5.27 12.95
C VAL A 200 -10.14 4.15 13.36
N GLU A 201 -10.50 3.35 14.36
CA GLU A 201 -9.71 2.19 14.77
C GLU A 201 -9.56 1.18 13.63
N ALA A 202 -10.66 0.89 12.92
CA ALA A 202 -10.62 0.03 11.74
C ALA A 202 -9.74 0.64 10.62
N LEU A 203 -9.82 1.95 10.38
CA LEU A 203 -8.97 2.63 9.41
C LEU A 203 -7.49 2.53 9.80
N ILE A 204 -7.14 2.77 11.07
CA ILE A 204 -5.76 2.66 11.56
C ILE A 204 -5.23 1.23 11.42
N GLU A 205 -6.02 0.21 11.76
CA GLU A 205 -5.59 -1.18 11.60
C GLU A 205 -5.33 -1.55 10.14
N ASN A 206 -6.17 -1.10 9.22
CA ASN A 206 -5.96 -1.32 7.79
C ASN A 206 -4.77 -0.50 7.26
N LEU A 207 -4.55 0.70 7.79
CA LEU A 207 -3.41 1.56 7.44
C LEU A 207 -2.10 0.88 7.82
N LEU A 208 -2.01 0.37 9.05
CA LEU A 208 -0.80 -0.31 9.54
C LEU A 208 -0.53 -1.64 8.82
N LYS A 209 -1.57 -2.31 8.33
CA LYS A 209 -1.44 -3.55 7.55
C LYS A 209 -1.09 -3.30 6.08
N ASN A 210 -1.79 -2.35 5.42
CA ASN A 210 -1.62 -2.09 4.00
C ASN A 210 -2.11 -0.68 3.59
N LYS A 211 -1.21 0.30 3.62
CA LYS A 211 -1.46 1.70 3.23
C LYS A 211 -1.94 1.85 1.77
N ASN A 212 -1.36 1.06 0.86
CA ASN A 212 -1.67 1.15 -0.57
C ASN A 212 -3.11 0.70 -0.88
N LEU A 213 -3.61 -0.31 -0.16
CA LEU A 213 -5.00 -0.74 -0.30
C LEU A 213 -5.99 0.34 0.15
N LEU A 214 -5.71 1.04 1.26
CA LEU A 214 -6.54 2.16 1.69
C LEU A 214 -6.53 3.31 0.67
N LEU A 215 -5.36 3.66 0.13
CA LEU A 215 -5.26 4.65 -0.94
C LEU A 215 -6.08 4.22 -2.16
N MET A 216 -6.03 2.94 -2.52
CA MET A 216 -6.77 2.47 -3.66
C MET A 216 -8.29 2.51 -3.48
N LEU A 217 -8.80 2.30 -2.26
CA LEU A 217 -10.22 2.54 -1.99
C LEU A 217 -10.64 3.96 -2.31
N THR A 218 -9.80 4.93 -1.92
CA THR A 218 -10.15 6.32 -2.16
C THR A 218 -10.31 6.56 -3.65
N SER A 219 -9.51 5.90 -4.50
CA SER A 219 -9.53 5.96 -5.98
C SER A 219 -10.75 5.30 -6.65
N MET A 220 -11.53 4.47 -5.95
CA MET A 220 -12.68 3.76 -6.51
C MET A 220 -13.90 4.70 -6.59
N LYS A 221 -14.14 5.29 -7.76
CA LYS A 221 -15.28 6.18 -7.99
C LYS A 221 -16.61 5.40 -7.96
N GLY A 222 -17.51 5.78 -7.06
CA GLY A 222 -18.95 5.54 -7.21
C GLY A 222 -19.57 6.63 -8.08
N ARG A 223 -20.56 6.31 -8.93
CA ARG A 223 -21.26 7.33 -9.75
C ARG A 223 -21.95 8.43 -8.91
N ASP A 224 -22.18 8.18 -7.61
CA ASP A 224 -22.77 9.12 -6.65
C ASP A 224 -22.04 9.03 -5.29
N GLU A 225 -20.91 9.74 -5.14
CA GLU A 225 -20.18 9.77 -3.85
C GLU A 225 -20.92 10.62 -2.80
N THR A 226 -21.35 9.96 -1.72
CA THR A 226 -22.04 10.53 -0.57
C THR A 226 -21.13 11.42 0.30
N GLU A 227 -21.72 12.33 1.08
CA GLU A 227 -20.98 13.10 2.10
C GLU A 227 -20.30 12.17 3.12
N PHE A 228 -20.86 10.99 3.39
CA PHE A 228 -20.24 10.00 4.28
C PHE A 228 -18.92 9.47 3.72
N GLU A 229 -18.85 9.18 2.41
CA GLU A 229 -17.61 8.74 1.76
C GLU A 229 -16.53 9.82 1.81
N HIS A 230 -16.93 11.08 1.61
CA HIS A 230 -16.03 12.23 1.71
C HIS A 230 -15.34 12.28 3.08
N VAL A 231 -16.09 12.23 4.18
CA VAL A 231 -15.48 12.31 5.53
C VAL A 231 -14.56 11.12 5.81
N ILE A 232 -14.89 9.92 5.30
CA ILE A 232 -14.01 8.75 5.42
C ILE A 232 -12.71 8.94 4.62
N HIS A 233 -12.78 9.46 3.39
CA HIS A 233 -11.59 9.76 2.60
C HIS A 233 -10.70 10.81 3.28
N VAL A 234 -11.29 11.88 3.81
CA VAL A 234 -10.57 12.90 4.57
C VAL A 234 -9.88 12.29 5.79
N ALA A 235 -10.53 11.37 6.51
CA ALA A 235 -9.91 10.65 7.61
C ALA A 235 -8.75 9.75 7.14
N ILE A 236 -8.91 8.99 6.05
CA ILE A 236 -7.85 8.15 5.48
C ILE A 236 -6.62 8.99 5.12
N PHE A 237 -6.81 10.07 4.37
CA PHE A 237 -5.74 10.98 3.95
C PHE A 237 -5.04 11.65 5.14
N THR A 238 -5.81 12.03 6.16
CA THR A 238 -5.26 12.65 7.38
C THR A 238 -4.43 11.65 8.17
N LEU A 239 -4.92 10.43 8.36
CA LEU A 239 -4.21 9.36 9.07
C LEU A 239 -2.92 8.95 8.35
N LEU A 240 -2.94 8.88 7.02
CA LEU A 240 -1.76 8.61 6.19
C LEU A 240 -0.67 9.67 6.37
N GLN A 241 -1.06 10.95 6.38
CA GLN A 241 -0.12 12.04 6.68
C GLN A 241 0.42 11.97 8.11
N ALA A 242 -0.46 11.66 9.07
CA ALA A 242 -0.16 11.66 10.50
C ALA A 242 0.82 10.55 10.87
N GLU A 243 0.65 9.37 10.27
CA GLU A 243 1.49 8.21 10.56
C GLU A 243 2.95 8.41 10.12
N MET A 244 3.22 9.22 9.09
CA MET A 244 4.60 9.57 8.70
C MET A 244 5.38 10.31 9.79
N PHE A 245 4.68 11.01 10.69
CA PHE A 245 5.31 11.67 11.82
C PHE A 245 5.60 10.72 12.99
N GLY A 246 5.31 9.42 12.84
CA GLY A 246 5.55 8.41 13.87
C GLY A 246 4.66 8.59 15.11
N LEU A 247 3.49 9.22 14.95
CA LEU A 247 2.57 9.47 16.05
C LEU A 247 2.06 8.15 16.64
N GLU A 248 1.93 8.12 17.98
CA GLU A 248 1.36 6.96 18.66
C GLU A 248 -0.09 6.73 18.25
N ARG A 249 -0.55 5.46 18.33
CA ARG A 249 -1.91 5.05 17.96
C ARG A 249 -2.99 5.92 18.60
N LYS A 250 -2.80 6.36 19.85
CA LYS A 250 -3.74 7.25 20.54
C LYS A 250 -3.95 8.57 19.79
N TYR A 251 -2.88 9.23 19.37
CA TYR A 251 -2.95 10.51 18.66
C TYR A 251 -3.50 10.34 17.24
N LEU A 252 -3.16 9.23 16.57
CA LEU A 252 -3.80 8.86 15.31
C LEU A 252 -5.32 8.71 15.49
N THR A 253 -5.77 8.04 16.55
CA THR A 253 -7.20 7.91 16.84
C THR A 253 -7.85 9.27 17.08
N GLU A 254 -7.24 10.16 17.87
CA GLU A 254 -7.79 11.50 18.10
C GLU A 254 -7.89 12.33 16.82
N MET A 255 -6.85 12.31 15.98
CA MET A 255 -6.84 12.99 14.67
C MET A 255 -7.87 12.41 13.70
N GLY A 256 -7.99 11.08 13.62
CA GLY A 256 -8.97 10.43 12.78
C GLY A 256 -10.41 10.79 13.17
N ILE A 257 -10.70 10.84 14.48
CA ILE A 257 -12.03 11.25 14.98
C ILE A 257 -12.27 12.73 14.66
N ALA A 258 -11.27 13.59 14.85
CA ALA A 258 -11.37 15.00 14.48
C ALA A 258 -11.61 15.19 12.97
N ALA A 259 -11.00 14.38 12.11
CA ALA A 259 -11.23 14.41 10.67
C ALA A 259 -12.65 13.96 10.28
N LEU A 260 -13.20 12.92 10.92
CA LEU A 260 -14.58 12.48 10.67
C LEU A 260 -15.64 13.50 11.15
N LEU A 261 -15.32 14.29 12.17
CA LEU A 261 -16.26 15.21 12.80
C LEU A 261 -16.05 16.68 12.41
N SER A 262 -15.04 16.98 11.56
CA SER A 262 -14.65 18.35 11.22
C SER A 262 -15.82 19.18 10.68
N ASN A 263 -16.70 18.55 9.90
CA ASN A 263 -17.82 19.19 9.22
C ASN A 263 -19.18 18.96 9.92
N VAL A 264 -19.22 18.52 11.20
CA VAL A 264 -20.47 18.22 11.92
C VAL A 264 -21.43 19.41 12.02
N GLY A 265 -20.90 20.65 11.96
CA GLY A 265 -21.68 21.88 11.93
C GLY A 265 -22.69 21.96 10.78
N LYS A 266 -22.42 21.28 9.66
CA LYS A 266 -23.36 21.13 8.53
C LYS A 266 -24.70 20.52 8.95
N LEU A 267 -24.72 19.66 9.96
CA LEU A 267 -25.94 19.01 10.47
C LEU A 267 -26.78 19.94 11.37
N THR A 268 -26.22 21.07 11.79
CA THR A 268 -26.84 21.98 12.77
C THR A 268 -27.43 23.24 12.16
N VAL A 269 -27.18 23.50 10.87
CA VAL A 269 -27.69 24.68 10.15
C VAL A 269 -28.80 24.30 9.15
N PRO A 270 -29.79 25.19 8.92
CA PRO A 270 -30.79 24.98 7.88
C PRO A 270 -30.19 24.93 6.47
N ASP A 271 -30.85 24.25 5.54
CA ASP A 271 -30.34 24.03 4.18
C ASP A 271 -29.98 25.34 3.43
N GLU A 272 -30.69 26.44 3.69
CA GLU A 272 -30.41 27.75 3.06
C GLU A 272 -29.12 28.41 3.57
N ALA A 273 -28.56 27.90 4.67
CA ALA A 273 -27.32 28.34 5.30
C ALA A 273 -26.10 27.48 4.92
N PHE A 274 -26.26 26.43 4.08
CA PHE A 274 -25.13 25.67 3.57
C PHE A 274 -24.19 26.56 2.75
N ALA A 275 -22.99 26.81 3.28
CA ALA A 275 -21.89 27.31 2.49
C ALA A 275 -21.05 26.15 1.94
N LYS A 276 -20.48 26.35 0.76
CA LYS A 276 -19.32 25.56 0.34
C LYS A 276 -18.12 26.12 1.07
N ASN A 277 -17.28 25.22 1.61
CA ASN A 277 -16.03 25.60 2.28
C ASN A 277 -15.27 26.63 1.41
N PRO A 278 -14.89 27.80 1.94
CA PRO A 278 -14.27 28.88 1.19
C PRO A 278 -12.85 28.53 0.72
N LEU A 279 -12.18 27.56 1.34
CA LEU A 279 -10.94 26.98 0.79
C LEU A 279 -11.20 26.34 -0.58
N ILE A 280 -12.40 25.80 -0.76
CA ILE A 280 -12.82 24.92 -1.83
C ILE A 280 -13.56 25.67 -2.96
N SER A 281 -14.24 26.78 -2.65
CA SER A 281 -14.98 27.58 -3.65
C SER A 281 -14.06 28.48 -4.48
N GLU A 282 -14.18 28.43 -5.81
CA GLU A 282 -13.49 29.36 -6.73
C GLU A 282 -14.04 30.80 -6.67
N LYS A 283 -15.26 30.97 -6.15
CA LYS A 283 -15.88 32.27 -5.92
C LYS A 283 -16.11 32.44 -4.42
N ARG A 284 -15.16 33.08 -3.73
CA ARG A 284 -15.32 33.49 -2.33
C ARG A 284 -16.17 34.75 -2.29
N SER A 285 -17.40 34.63 -1.80
CA SER A 285 -18.15 35.81 -1.35
C SER A 285 -17.95 35.97 0.15
N VAL A 286 -17.93 37.21 0.65
CA VAL A 286 -17.85 37.49 2.09
C VAL A 286 -18.99 36.80 2.84
N SER A 287 -20.18 36.72 2.23
CA SER A 287 -21.32 36.01 2.81
C SER A 287 -21.11 34.49 2.93
N ASP A 288 -20.38 33.85 2.02
CA ASP A 288 -20.09 32.42 2.13
C ASP A 288 -19.06 32.12 3.22
N GLU A 289 -18.05 32.98 3.36
CA GLU A 289 -17.07 32.90 4.45
C GLU A 289 -17.73 33.08 5.83
N GLU A 290 -18.68 34.02 5.96
CA GLU A 290 -19.44 34.24 7.19
C GLU A 290 -20.36 33.06 7.53
N LYS A 291 -21.06 32.50 6.54
CA LYS A 291 -21.89 31.30 6.72
C LYS A 291 -21.06 30.10 7.14
N GLN A 292 -19.92 29.85 6.49
CA GLN A 292 -19.01 28.78 6.87
C GLN A 292 -18.52 28.97 8.32
N LEU A 293 -18.09 30.18 8.70
CA LEU A 293 -17.66 30.43 10.07
C LEU A 293 -18.77 30.12 11.09
N GLN A 294 -20.03 30.45 10.79
CA GLN A 294 -21.13 30.09 11.67
C GLN A 294 -21.29 28.56 11.78
N GLN A 295 -21.19 27.83 10.66
CA GLN A 295 -21.22 26.37 10.66
C GLN A 295 -20.09 25.78 11.51
N ASP A 296 -18.87 26.27 11.35
CA ASP A 296 -17.68 25.81 12.07
C ASP A 296 -17.79 26.09 13.57
N LEU A 297 -18.28 27.29 13.95
CA LEU A 297 -18.54 27.66 15.34
C LEU A 297 -19.63 26.78 15.98
N MET A 298 -20.73 26.52 15.26
CA MET A 298 -21.80 25.65 15.76
C MET A 298 -21.31 24.20 15.91
N GLY A 299 -20.54 23.70 14.94
CA GLY A 299 -19.91 22.38 15.01
C GLY A 299 -18.96 22.27 16.19
N ALA A 300 -18.06 23.23 16.37
CA ALA A 300 -17.14 23.27 17.51
C ALA A 300 -17.88 23.32 18.85
N LYS A 301 -18.93 24.14 18.97
CA LYS A 301 -19.75 24.22 20.19
C LYS A 301 -20.45 22.89 20.48
N LEU A 302 -21.08 22.27 19.47
CA LEU A 302 -21.72 20.97 19.61
C LEU A 302 -20.72 19.93 20.14
N LEU A 303 -19.50 19.90 19.58
CA LEU A 303 -18.46 18.94 19.99
C LEU A 303 -17.94 19.19 21.41
N LEU A 304 -17.84 20.45 21.85
CA LEU A 304 -17.49 20.79 23.24
C LEU A 304 -18.56 20.34 24.24
N ASP A 305 -19.83 20.39 23.83
CA ASP A 305 -20.99 19.98 24.64
C ASP A 305 -21.25 18.46 24.58
N THR A 306 -20.52 17.71 23.73
CA THR A 306 -20.70 16.26 23.54
C THR A 306 -19.72 15.46 24.39
N GLU A 307 -20.25 14.63 25.29
CA GLU A 307 -19.45 13.75 26.14
C GLU A 307 -18.64 12.72 25.32
N GLY A 308 -17.39 12.48 25.72
CA GLY A 308 -16.49 11.51 25.07
C GLY A 308 -15.77 12.01 23.82
N VAL A 309 -16.11 13.19 23.30
CA VAL A 309 -15.38 13.85 22.21
C VAL A 309 -14.11 14.49 22.73
N ASN A 310 -13.01 14.35 21.98
CA ASN A 310 -11.75 14.98 22.34
C ASN A 310 -11.78 16.49 21.99
N LEU A 311 -11.03 17.30 22.75
CA LEU A 311 -10.93 18.74 22.51
C LEU A 311 -10.40 19.07 21.10
N LEU A 312 -9.56 18.20 20.54
CA LEU A 312 -9.00 18.35 19.20
C LEU A 312 -10.09 18.40 18.12
N SER A 313 -11.17 17.60 18.24
CA SER A 313 -12.30 17.62 17.31
C SER A 313 -12.98 18.98 17.28
N ALA A 314 -13.18 19.62 18.43
CA ALA A 314 -13.76 20.96 18.49
C ALA A 314 -12.83 22.03 17.90
N ILE A 315 -11.52 21.93 18.16
CA ILE A 315 -10.50 22.81 17.57
C ILE A 315 -10.53 22.69 16.04
N VAL A 316 -10.47 21.46 15.52
CA VAL A 316 -10.48 21.17 14.09
C VAL A 316 -11.77 21.65 13.44
N ALA A 317 -12.94 21.39 14.05
CA ALA A 317 -14.21 21.85 13.51
C ALA A 317 -14.26 23.37 13.34
N PHE A 318 -13.58 24.12 14.21
CA PHE A 318 -13.45 25.57 14.09
C PHE A 318 -12.39 26.02 13.06
N GLU A 319 -11.26 25.30 12.96
CA GLU A 319 -10.07 25.80 12.26
C GLU A 319 -9.87 25.25 10.84
N HIS A 320 -10.44 24.09 10.49
CA HIS A 320 -10.11 23.38 9.25
C HIS A 320 -10.44 24.14 7.96
N SER A 321 -11.35 25.12 8.00
CA SER A 321 -11.71 25.98 6.86
C SER A 321 -10.88 27.27 6.78
N ILE A 322 -10.03 27.54 7.78
CA ILE A 322 -9.23 28.78 7.86
C ILE A 322 -7.98 28.63 6.97
N PRO A 323 -7.69 29.59 6.07
CA PRO A 323 -6.45 29.59 5.29
C PRO A 323 -5.21 29.63 6.17
N TYR A 324 -4.16 28.91 5.77
CA TYR A 324 -2.85 28.94 6.45
C TYR A 324 -2.27 30.36 6.62
N ASP A 325 -2.41 31.23 5.62
CA ASP A 325 -1.96 32.62 5.67
C ASP A 325 -2.86 33.56 6.50
N MET A 326 -3.91 33.01 7.12
CA MET A 326 -4.86 33.72 7.96
C MET A 326 -5.61 34.85 7.25
N SER A 327 -5.66 34.85 5.91
CA SER A 327 -6.37 35.86 5.11
C SER A 327 -7.91 35.77 5.20
N GLY A 328 -8.44 34.65 5.71
CA GLY A 328 -9.87 34.34 5.79
C GLY A 328 -10.60 34.93 7.01
N ILE A 329 -11.82 34.43 7.23
CA ILE A 329 -12.66 34.74 8.38
C ILE A 329 -12.54 33.58 9.39
N PRO A 330 -12.39 33.85 10.71
CA PRO A 330 -12.44 35.16 11.36
C PRO A 330 -11.16 35.98 11.16
N ARG A 331 -11.33 37.22 10.67
CA ARG A 331 -10.23 38.18 10.58
C ARG A 331 -9.80 38.51 12.01
N LYS A 332 -8.51 38.39 12.32
CA LYS A 332 -7.83 38.74 13.61
C LYS A 332 -7.55 37.60 14.61
N LEU A 333 -7.10 36.42 14.16
CA LEU A 333 -6.38 35.47 15.03
C LEU A 333 -4.90 35.88 15.26
N TYR A 334 -4.64 37.16 15.56
CA TYR A 334 -3.27 37.68 15.63
C TYR A 334 -2.42 36.93 16.66
N GLY A 335 -1.35 36.29 16.18
CA GLY A 335 -0.34 35.60 17.00
C GLY A 335 -0.68 34.16 17.40
N LYS A 336 -1.79 33.59 16.94
CA LYS A 336 -2.10 32.16 17.14
C LYS A 336 -1.85 31.38 15.86
N GLU A 337 -1.12 30.27 15.97
CA GLU A 337 -0.94 29.32 14.88
C GLU A 337 -2.13 28.34 14.85
N LEU A 338 -2.53 27.90 13.65
CA LEU A 338 -3.52 26.83 13.51
C LEU A 338 -2.98 25.53 14.09
N ASN A 339 -3.86 24.69 14.61
CA ASN A 339 -3.46 23.37 15.06
C ASN A 339 -2.94 22.52 13.88
N LEU A 340 -1.92 21.71 14.14
CA LEU A 340 -1.34 20.77 13.18
C LEU A 340 -2.41 19.89 12.51
N ALA A 341 -3.35 19.35 13.31
CA ALA A 341 -4.42 18.51 12.79
C ALA A 341 -5.34 19.30 11.85
N SER A 342 -5.70 20.53 12.20
CA SER A 342 -6.53 21.41 11.36
C SER A 342 -5.88 21.66 10.00
N MET A 343 -4.57 21.93 9.99
CA MET A 343 -3.81 22.15 8.76
C MET A 343 -3.72 20.90 7.88
N MET A 344 -3.52 19.71 8.47
CA MET A 344 -3.48 18.45 7.73
C MET A 344 -4.85 18.05 7.16
N ILE A 345 -5.92 18.30 7.92
CA ILE A 345 -7.30 18.03 7.50
C ILE A 345 -7.71 18.97 6.37
N ALA A 346 -7.34 20.26 6.43
CA ALA A 346 -7.57 21.21 5.35
C ALA A 346 -6.96 20.75 4.01
N ILE A 347 -5.75 20.16 4.06
CA ILE A 347 -5.09 19.57 2.88
C ILE A 347 -5.87 18.35 2.37
N SER A 348 -6.22 17.41 3.27
CA SER A 348 -6.99 16.20 2.94
C SER A 348 -8.34 16.53 2.31
N GLU A 349 -9.07 17.49 2.88
CA GLU A 349 -10.40 17.90 2.44
C GLU A 349 -10.36 18.57 1.07
N TYR A 350 -9.39 19.45 0.85
CA TYR A 350 -9.24 20.09 -0.45
C TYR A 350 -8.86 19.09 -1.53
N TYR A 351 -7.95 18.14 -1.25
CA TYR A 351 -7.60 17.10 -2.20
C TYR A 351 -8.81 16.23 -2.57
N ASP A 352 -9.56 15.73 -1.58
CA ASP A 352 -10.75 14.92 -1.85
C ASP A 352 -11.83 15.71 -2.61
N TYR A 353 -11.99 17.00 -2.33
CA TYR A 353 -12.86 17.87 -3.12
C TYR A 353 -12.44 17.96 -4.59
N LEU A 354 -11.14 18.16 -4.88
CA LEU A 354 -10.65 18.20 -6.25
C LEU A 354 -10.95 16.89 -6.97
N ARG A 355 -10.77 15.75 -6.28
CA ARG A 355 -11.07 14.42 -6.82
C ARG A 355 -12.53 14.21 -7.18
N ARG A 356 -13.45 14.94 -6.55
CA ARG A 356 -14.89 14.89 -6.82
C ARG A 356 -15.34 15.76 -8.00
N GLN A 357 -14.45 16.60 -8.54
CA GLN A 357 -14.79 17.46 -9.67
C GLN A 357 -14.85 16.67 -10.99
N SER A 358 -15.75 17.06 -11.90
CA SER A 358 -15.86 16.41 -13.22
C SER A 358 -14.55 16.48 -14.01
N TRP A 359 -13.91 17.66 -14.02
CA TRP A 359 -12.64 17.88 -14.72
C TRP A 359 -11.50 17.00 -14.23
N TYR A 360 -11.54 16.52 -12.98
CA TYR A 360 -10.50 15.66 -12.43
C TYR A 360 -10.37 14.38 -13.26
N TYR A 361 -11.49 13.80 -13.70
CA TYR A 361 -11.42 12.59 -14.51
C TYR A 361 -11.33 12.90 -16.01
N GLU A 362 -11.63 14.11 -16.47
CA GLU A 362 -11.66 14.44 -17.91
C GLU A 362 -10.34 15.04 -18.44
N GLU A 363 -9.54 15.68 -17.58
CA GLU A 363 -8.41 16.53 -18.00
C GLU A 363 -7.08 16.23 -17.25
N GLY A 364 -6.80 14.96 -16.89
CA GLY A 364 -5.52 14.57 -16.25
C GLY A 364 -5.44 14.85 -14.75
N GLY A 365 -6.48 14.46 -14.00
CA GLY A 365 -6.80 14.90 -12.64
C GLY A 365 -5.71 14.92 -11.59
N PRO A 366 -5.04 13.79 -11.28
CA PRO A 366 -4.06 13.71 -10.20
C PRO A 366 -2.92 14.73 -10.35
N GLU A 367 -2.37 14.88 -11.56
CA GLU A 367 -1.31 15.85 -11.84
C GLU A 367 -1.79 17.29 -11.69
N ARG A 368 -2.97 17.58 -12.24
CA ARG A 368 -3.56 18.92 -12.14
C ARG A 368 -3.94 19.26 -10.70
N ALA A 369 -4.40 18.29 -9.92
CA ALA A 369 -4.67 18.48 -8.51
C ALA A 369 -3.38 18.78 -7.73
N TYR A 370 -2.31 18.04 -8.02
CA TYR A 370 -0.98 18.33 -7.49
C TYR A 370 -0.54 19.77 -7.83
N GLU A 371 -0.55 20.16 -9.10
CA GLU A 371 -0.16 21.50 -9.54
C GLU A 371 -1.00 22.59 -8.89
N LYS A 372 -2.33 22.40 -8.85
CA LYS A 372 -3.27 23.34 -8.23
C LYS A 372 -2.96 23.50 -6.74
N MET A 373 -2.83 22.42 -5.99
CA MET A 373 -2.55 22.49 -4.55
C MET A 373 -1.17 23.08 -4.27
N MET A 374 -0.15 22.71 -5.04
CA MET A 374 1.19 23.28 -4.92
C MET A 374 1.21 24.78 -5.20
N SER A 375 0.38 25.28 -6.11
CA SER A 375 0.23 26.73 -6.36
C SER A 375 -0.39 27.51 -5.19
N LEU A 376 -1.08 26.80 -4.28
CA LEU A 376 -1.73 27.34 -3.08
C LEU A 376 -0.87 27.16 -1.81
N SER A 377 0.33 26.59 -1.95
CA SER A 377 1.30 26.42 -0.88
C SER A 377 1.72 27.77 -0.28
N GLY A 378 1.75 27.86 1.05
CA GLY A 378 2.04 29.09 1.79
C GLY A 378 0.88 30.09 1.83
N LYS A 379 -0.24 29.81 1.15
CA LYS A 379 -1.48 30.61 1.21
C LYS A 379 -2.57 29.84 1.94
N LEU A 380 -3.05 28.76 1.33
CA LEU A 380 -4.09 27.92 1.95
C LEU A 380 -3.49 26.81 2.78
N PHE A 381 -2.31 26.31 2.40
CA PHE A 381 -1.71 25.14 3.01
C PHE A 381 -0.32 25.45 3.56
N HIS A 382 0.00 24.87 4.73
CA HIS A 382 1.35 24.87 5.26
C HIS A 382 2.29 24.14 4.27
N PRO A 383 3.39 24.77 3.80
CA PRO A 383 4.21 24.21 2.73
C PRO A 383 4.75 22.80 3.00
N ASP A 384 5.26 22.55 4.19
CA ASP A 384 5.88 21.25 4.50
C ASP A 384 4.86 20.14 4.76
N LEU A 385 3.68 20.46 5.32
CA LEU A 385 2.59 19.50 5.44
C LEU A 385 2.04 19.12 4.07
N LEU A 386 1.96 20.06 3.13
CA LEU A 386 1.55 19.78 1.77
C LEU A 386 2.55 18.88 1.03
N LYS A 387 3.86 19.11 1.22
CA LYS A 387 4.89 18.21 0.69
C LYS A 387 4.79 16.82 1.33
N ASN A 388 4.57 16.74 2.64
CA ASN A 388 4.37 15.47 3.35
C ASN A 388 3.18 14.71 2.76
N PHE A 389 2.05 15.39 2.55
CA PHE A 389 0.87 14.81 1.90
C PHE A 389 1.20 14.13 0.58
N PHE A 390 1.85 14.84 -0.34
CA PHE A 390 2.21 14.26 -1.64
C PHE A 390 3.35 13.25 -1.57
N THR A 391 4.15 13.23 -0.51
CA THR A 391 5.15 12.18 -0.26
C THR A 391 4.47 10.84 0.03
N VAL A 392 3.37 10.85 0.78
CA VAL A 392 2.63 9.63 1.13
C VAL A 392 1.68 9.21 0.03
N VAL A 393 0.90 10.16 -0.47
CA VAL A 393 -0.15 9.90 -1.45
C VAL A 393 0.46 9.68 -2.84
N GLY A 394 1.57 10.36 -3.15
CA GLY A 394 2.13 10.43 -4.50
C GLY A 394 1.38 11.43 -5.39
N ILE A 395 1.98 11.80 -6.53
CA ILE A 395 1.25 12.54 -7.57
C ILE A 395 0.21 11.63 -8.24
N TYR A 396 0.54 10.35 -8.34
CA TYR A 396 -0.31 9.30 -8.87
C TYR A 396 -0.59 8.29 -7.75
N PRO A 397 -1.73 8.40 -7.05
CA PRO A 397 -2.06 7.45 -5.99
C PRO A 397 -2.32 6.04 -6.54
N PRO A 398 -2.15 4.99 -5.71
CA PRO A 398 -2.61 3.65 -6.03
C PRO A 398 -4.05 3.63 -6.55
N GLY A 399 -4.28 2.87 -7.62
CA GLY A 399 -5.56 2.87 -8.36
C GLY A 399 -5.60 3.79 -9.58
N THR A 400 -4.61 4.66 -9.76
CA THR A 400 -4.53 5.54 -10.93
C THR A 400 -4.08 4.76 -12.18
N LEU A 401 -4.80 4.90 -13.29
CA LEU A 401 -4.31 4.45 -14.60
C LEU A 401 -3.40 5.51 -15.22
N VAL A 402 -2.29 5.07 -15.81
CA VAL A 402 -1.28 5.95 -16.42
C VAL A 402 -0.82 5.43 -17.78
N GLU A 403 -0.59 6.34 -18.73
CA GLU A 403 0.11 6.08 -19.98
C GLU A 403 1.60 6.38 -19.79
N LEU A 404 2.46 5.44 -20.19
CA LEU A 404 3.91 5.59 -20.14
C LEU A 404 4.45 6.11 -21.49
N ASP A 405 5.66 6.65 -21.47
CA ASP A 405 6.41 7.13 -22.66
C ASP A 405 6.69 6.03 -23.68
N THR A 406 6.72 4.78 -23.22
CA THR A 406 6.75 3.55 -24.02
C THR A 406 5.43 3.19 -24.69
N LYS A 407 4.35 3.95 -24.47
CA LYS A 407 2.97 3.65 -24.88
C LYS A 407 2.28 2.51 -24.16
N GLU A 408 2.93 1.96 -23.13
CA GLU A 408 2.31 1.02 -22.20
C GLU A 408 1.24 1.73 -21.35
N ILE A 409 0.17 1.01 -21.01
CA ILE A 409 -0.83 1.46 -20.04
C ILE A 409 -0.63 0.66 -18.75
N ALA A 410 -0.56 1.36 -17.62
CA ALA A 410 -0.27 0.74 -16.34
C ALA A 410 -1.21 1.22 -15.23
N LEU A 411 -1.43 0.36 -14.24
CA LEU A 411 -2.10 0.68 -12.99
C LEU A 411 -1.05 1.01 -11.93
N VAL A 412 -1.19 2.15 -11.25
CA VAL A 412 -0.36 2.44 -10.08
C VAL A 412 -0.78 1.53 -8.92
N ILE A 413 0.18 0.76 -8.38
CA ILE A 413 -0.07 -0.18 -7.28
C ILE A 413 0.56 0.28 -5.96
N GLN A 414 1.59 1.13 -6.03
CA GLN A 414 2.28 1.63 -4.85
C GLN A 414 2.96 2.98 -5.12
N SER A 415 2.76 3.94 -4.21
CA SER A 415 3.47 5.22 -4.21
C SER A 415 4.94 5.04 -3.80
N SER A 416 5.81 5.89 -4.34
CA SER A 416 7.24 5.91 -4.01
C SER A 416 7.54 7.01 -3.00
N LEU A 417 8.16 6.62 -1.88
CA LEU A 417 8.60 7.55 -0.83
C LEU A 417 9.88 8.31 -1.22
N PHE A 418 10.60 7.85 -2.26
CA PHE A 418 11.86 8.46 -2.71
C PHE A 418 11.65 9.45 -3.86
N ASP A 419 10.69 9.17 -4.74
CA ASP A 419 10.35 10.02 -5.87
C ASP A 419 8.86 9.91 -6.17
N ILE A 420 8.10 10.95 -5.77
CA ILE A 420 6.64 11.03 -5.88
C ILE A 420 6.10 10.95 -7.31
N ARG A 421 6.98 11.08 -8.32
CA ARG A 421 6.67 10.96 -9.76
C ARG A 421 6.93 9.57 -10.32
N ARG A 422 7.54 8.67 -9.53
CA ARG A 422 8.01 7.36 -9.98
C ARG A 422 7.43 6.27 -9.08
N PRO A 423 6.10 6.07 -9.08
CA PRO A 423 5.49 4.97 -8.35
C PRO A 423 5.87 3.61 -8.95
N GLN A 424 5.54 2.54 -8.23
CA GLN A 424 5.52 1.20 -8.80
C GLN A 424 4.18 0.96 -9.49
N VAL A 425 4.24 0.37 -10.68
CA VAL A 425 3.08 0.18 -11.55
C VAL A 425 2.97 -1.27 -12.02
N GLU A 426 1.77 -1.74 -12.31
CA GLU A 426 1.50 -2.98 -13.03
C GLU A 426 1.12 -2.65 -14.46
N ILE A 427 1.87 -3.18 -15.44
CA ILE A 427 1.56 -2.98 -16.85
C ILE A 427 0.34 -3.83 -17.22
N LEU A 428 -0.70 -3.17 -17.72
CA LEU A 428 -1.94 -3.78 -18.16
C LEU A 428 -1.96 -4.02 -19.66
N TYR A 429 -1.41 -3.07 -20.43
CA TYR A 429 -1.26 -3.15 -21.88
C TYR A 429 0.17 -2.79 -22.27
N ASP A 430 0.73 -3.59 -23.16
CA ASP A 430 2.09 -3.39 -23.66
C ASP A 430 2.18 -2.21 -24.65
N SER A 431 3.39 -1.93 -25.15
CA SER A 431 3.64 -0.85 -26.12
C SER A 431 2.91 -1.02 -27.46
N LYS A 432 2.38 -2.22 -27.75
CA LYS A 432 1.61 -2.53 -28.97
C LYS A 432 0.10 -2.42 -28.73
N GLY A 433 -0.32 -2.16 -27.49
CA GLY A 433 -1.72 -2.13 -27.09
C GLY A 433 -2.31 -3.52 -26.84
N GLU A 434 -1.48 -4.55 -26.73
CA GLU A 434 -1.93 -5.90 -26.37
C GLU A 434 -2.02 -6.04 -24.85
N ARG A 435 -3.11 -6.65 -24.36
CA ARG A 435 -3.29 -6.88 -22.92
C ARG A 435 -2.24 -7.85 -22.40
N CYS A 436 -1.52 -7.45 -21.36
CA CYS A 436 -0.54 -8.31 -20.70
C CYS A 436 -1.26 -9.51 -20.07
N LYS A 437 -0.79 -10.73 -20.41
CA LYS A 437 -1.37 -11.98 -19.92
C LYS A 437 -0.91 -12.35 -18.50
N GLU A 438 0.24 -11.81 -18.10
CA GLU A 438 0.84 -11.97 -16.78
C GLU A 438 1.07 -10.61 -16.14
N PRO A 439 0.96 -10.49 -14.80
CA PRO A 439 1.18 -9.22 -14.09
C PRO A 439 2.64 -8.81 -14.21
N LEU A 440 2.91 -7.77 -15.00
CA LEU A 440 4.24 -7.18 -15.13
C LEU A 440 4.36 -5.98 -14.20
N ILE A 441 4.93 -6.20 -13.02
CA ILE A 441 5.20 -5.13 -12.05
C ILE A 441 6.52 -4.44 -12.41
N VAL A 442 6.49 -3.13 -12.53
CA VAL A 442 7.63 -2.30 -12.89
C VAL A 442 7.82 -1.18 -11.88
N ASN A 443 9.06 -0.99 -11.42
CA ASN A 443 9.41 0.16 -10.62
C ASN A 443 9.89 1.30 -11.54
N LEU A 444 9.16 2.42 -11.57
CA LEU A 444 9.51 3.54 -12.44
C LEU A 444 10.78 4.29 -11.99
N THR A 445 11.36 3.96 -10.83
CA THR A 445 12.69 4.46 -10.45
C THR A 445 13.83 3.77 -11.22
N GLU A 446 13.55 2.68 -11.94
CA GLU A 446 14.57 1.95 -12.71
C GLU A 446 15.20 2.82 -13.80
N LYS A 447 16.54 2.74 -13.86
CA LYS A 447 17.36 3.43 -14.86
C LYS A 447 18.07 2.43 -15.76
N ASP A 448 18.33 2.84 -16.99
CA ASP A 448 19.17 2.11 -17.92
C ASP A 448 20.67 2.31 -17.60
N ARG A 449 21.55 1.66 -18.38
CA ARG A 449 23.02 1.78 -18.21
C ARG A 449 23.55 3.20 -18.47
N ARG A 450 22.74 4.09 -19.04
CA ARG A 450 23.07 5.49 -19.31
C ARG A 450 22.52 6.44 -18.22
N GLY A 451 21.86 5.89 -17.21
CA GLY A 451 21.25 6.65 -16.12
C GLY A 451 19.90 7.29 -16.46
N GLN A 452 19.32 6.98 -17.62
CA GLN A 452 18.00 7.45 -18.03
C GLN A 452 16.91 6.54 -17.45
N TYR A 453 15.78 7.10 -17.04
CA TYR A 453 14.66 6.29 -16.57
C TYR A 453 14.15 5.42 -17.72
N LYS A 454 13.94 4.12 -17.45
CA LYS A 454 13.45 3.19 -18.48
C LYS A 454 12.05 3.51 -18.96
N ARG A 455 11.22 4.09 -18.07
CA ARG A 455 9.82 4.45 -18.29
C ARG A 455 9.48 5.72 -17.52
N THR A 456 8.62 6.54 -18.11
CA THR A 456 8.12 7.78 -17.54
C THR A 456 6.62 7.86 -17.74
N ILE A 457 5.87 8.25 -16.70
CA ILE A 457 4.45 8.58 -16.85
C ILE A 457 4.34 9.83 -17.72
N VAL A 458 3.57 9.73 -18.80
CA VAL A 458 3.23 10.84 -19.70
C VAL A 458 1.99 11.56 -19.20
N ARG A 459 0.96 10.79 -18.80
CA ARG A 459 -0.30 11.32 -18.28
C ARG A 459 -1.09 10.24 -17.53
N SER A 460 -1.95 10.66 -16.62
CA SER A 460 -3.04 9.82 -16.12
C SER A 460 -4.11 9.61 -17.19
N ILE A 461 -4.77 8.46 -17.13
CA ILE A 461 -5.86 8.06 -18.02
C ILE A 461 -7.16 8.13 -17.23
N SER A 462 -8.19 8.69 -17.86
CA SER A 462 -9.52 8.75 -17.29
C SER A 462 -10.11 7.34 -17.11
N PRO A 463 -10.67 7.01 -15.93
CA PRO A 463 -11.50 5.82 -15.77
C PRO A 463 -12.85 5.93 -16.49
N LEU A 464 -13.19 7.07 -17.10
CA LEU A 464 -14.41 7.26 -17.91
C LEU A 464 -14.16 7.04 -19.42
N ASP A 465 -12.94 6.67 -19.81
CA ASP A 465 -12.64 6.31 -21.19
C ASP A 465 -13.24 4.92 -21.49
N GLU A 466 -14.44 4.89 -22.08
CA GLU A 466 -15.29 3.69 -22.29
C GLU A 466 -14.58 2.53 -23.00
N LYS A 467 -13.46 2.78 -23.70
CA LYS A 467 -12.66 1.74 -24.37
C LYS A 467 -11.84 0.86 -23.42
N LEU A 468 -11.60 1.30 -22.18
CA LEU A 468 -10.74 0.63 -21.21
C LEU A 468 -11.47 0.24 -19.91
N TYR A 469 -12.70 0.75 -19.71
CA TYR A 469 -13.46 0.68 -18.47
C TYR A 469 -14.90 0.14 -18.67
N SER A 470 -15.11 -0.79 -19.62
CA SER A 470 -16.37 -1.54 -19.64
C SER A 470 -16.50 -2.36 -18.35
N GLU A 471 -17.72 -2.61 -17.88
CA GLU A 471 -17.99 -3.39 -16.65
C GLU A 471 -17.30 -4.76 -16.66
N ASP A 472 -16.98 -5.30 -17.85
CA ASP A 472 -16.20 -6.53 -18.06
C ASP A 472 -14.74 -6.43 -17.56
N PHE A 473 -14.16 -5.24 -17.41
CA PHE A 473 -12.79 -5.04 -16.91
C PHE A 473 -12.61 -5.53 -15.47
N TRP A 474 -13.70 -5.53 -14.69
CA TRP A 474 -13.71 -5.97 -13.30
C TRP A 474 -14.46 -7.30 -13.09
N GLU A 475 -15.14 -7.84 -14.11
CA GLU A 475 -15.92 -9.08 -13.98
C GLU A 475 -15.30 -10.32 -14.63
N GLU A 476 -14.36 -10.17 -15.58
CA GLU A 476 -13.53 -11.28 -16.12
C GLU A 476 -12.09 -11.32 -15.56
#